data_AF-A0A1G8T789-F1
#
_entry.id   AF-A0A1G8T789-F1
#
_cell.length_a   1.000
_cell.length_b   1.000
_cell.length_c   1.000
_cell.angle_alpha   90.00
_cell.angle_beta   90.00
_cell.angle_gamma   90.00
#
_symmetry.space_group_name_H-M   'P 1'
#
loop_
_entity.id
_entity.type
_entity.pdbx_description
1 polymer ?
#
loop_
_entity_poly.entity_id
_entity_poly.type
_entity_poly.pdbx_seq_one_letter_code
_entity_poly.pdbx_strand_id
1 'polypeptide(L)'
;MVLANSALHPAKPRIRRERATSLGFLSENFELFAISAALNYTANLPISDFLRPTTIFALRHDGEPLTAEHGYPLRLVVPNLYAYKSVKWVRGIELLDRELPGLWEFNGYHIYGDPFKEQRSSS
;
A
#
# COMPACT_ATOMS: atom_id res chain seq x y z
N MET A 1 31.04 -1.34 21.63
CA MET A 1 30.33 -2.61 21.89
C MET A 1 29.19 -2.69 20.89
N VAL A 2 29.40 -3.45 19.82
CA VAL A 2 28.45 -3.61 18.71
C VAL A 2 27.45 -4.70 19.12
N LEU A 3 26.16 -4.40 19.06
CA LEU A 3 25.12 -5.42 19.03
C LEU A 3 24.35 -5.25 17.73
N ALA A 4 24.76 -6.01 16.73
CA ALA A 4 23.98 -6.27 15.53
C ALA A 4 22.78 -7.12 15.95
N ASN A 5 21.58 -6.54 15.91
CA ASN A 5 20.36 -7.30 16.11
C ASN A 5 19.95 -7.89 14.77
N SER A 6 20.35 -9.14 14.53
CA SER A 6 19.90 -9.96 13.42
C SER A 6 18.43 -10.34 13.64
N ALA A 7 17.52 -9.41 13.34
CA ALA A 7 16.11 -9.72 13.23
C ALA A 7 15.87 -10.42 11.88
N LEU A 8 15.51 -11.70 11.97
CA LEU A 8 14.99 -12.54 10.89
C LEU A 8 13.93 -11.77 10.09
N HIS A 9 14.26 -11.39 8.87
CA HIS A 9 13.26 -10.95 7.90
C HIS A 9 12.37 -12.15 7.55
N PRO A 10 11.04 -12.03 7.54
CA PRO A 10 10.19 -13.06 6.96
C PRO A 10 10.59 -13.22 5.50
N ALA A 11 10.86 -14.46 5.08
CA ALA A 11 11.16 -14.79 3.71
C ALA A 11 10.06 -14.22 2.79
N LYS A 12 10.46 -13.58 1.67
CA LYS A 12 9.53 -13.14 0.64
C LYS A 12 8.60 -14.32 0.27
N PRO A 13 7.27 -14.16 0.27
CA PRO A 13 6.40 -15.20 -0.27
C PRO A 13 6.76 -15.39 -1.74
N ARG A 14 7.34 -16.55 -2.07
CA ARG A 14 7.64 -16.92 -3.44
C ARG A 14 6.33 -17.36 -4.08
N ILE A 15 5.65 -16.43 -4.74
CA ILE A 15 4.39 -16.69 -5.45
C ILE A 15 4.64 -17.81 -6.46
N ARG A 16 4.09 -19.00 -6.18
CA ARG A 16 4.03 -20.09 -7.14
C ARG A 16 3.04 -19.70 -8.24
N ARG A 17 3.50 -19.65 -9.48
CA ARG A 17 2.61 -19.59 -10.65
C ARG A 17 1.95 -20.95 -10.81
N GLU A 18 0.88 -21.22 -10.09
CA GLU A 18 0.02 -22.38 -10.34
C GLU A 18 -1.28 -21.89 -10.98
N ARG A 19 -1.62 -22.46 -12.14
CA ARG A 19 -2.92 -22.25 -12.78
C ARG A 19 -3.97 -22.85 -11.86
N ALA A 20 -4.80 -22.01 -11.24
CA ALA A 20 -5.89 -22.43 -10.39
C ALA A 20 -6.87 -23.31 -11.17
N THR A 21 -6.82 -24.62 -10.94
CA THR A 21 -7.85 -25.57 -11.37
C THR A 21 -8.45 -26.13 -10.09
N SER A 22 -9.57 -25.54 -9.67
CA SER A 22 -10.58 -26.05 -8.73
C SER A 22 -10.11 -26.82 -7.49
N LEU A 23 -10.14 -26.19 -6.31
CA LEU A 23 -10.76 -26.74 -5.08
C LEU A 23 -10.69 -25.74 -3.92
N GLY A 24 -11.84 -25.43 -3.32
CA GLY A 24 -11.95 -24.83 -1.99
C GLY A 24 -12.23 -23.33 -1.97
N PHE A 25 -13.53 -22.97 -1.91
CA PHE A 25 -14.09 -21.68 -1.48
C PHE A 25 -13.09 -20.51 -1.41
N LEU A 26 -12.87 -19.88 -2.56
CA LEU A 26 -12.26 -18.55 -2.60
C LEU A 26 -13.30 -17.59 -2.04
N SER A 27 -12.96 -16.80 -1.02
CA SER A 27 -13.75 -15.62 -0.71
C SER A 27 -13.76 -14.74 -1.95
N GLU A 28 -14.88 -14.67 -2.65
CA GLU A 28 -15.05 -13.85 -3.88
C GLU A 28 -15.02 -12.34 -3.59
N ASN A 29 -14.76 -11.94 -2.35
CA ASN A 29 -14.69 -10.56 -1.92
C ASN A 29 -13.24 -10.06 -2.00
N PHE A 30 -12.77 -9.79 -3.22
CA PHE A 30 -11.62 -8.91 -3.36
C PHE A 30 -12.08 -7.50 -3.01
N GLU A 31 -11.65 -7.00 -1.86
CA GLU A 31 -12.07 -5.67 -1.37
C GLU A 31 -10.93 -4.66 -1.36
N LEU A 32 -9.69 -5.08 -1.64
CA LEU A 32 -8.48 -4.28 -1.39
C LEU A 32 -7.48 -4.36 -2.54
N PHE A 33 -6.84 -3.23 -2.81
CA PHE A 33 -5.58 -3.15 -3.56
C PHE A 33 -4.41 -2.94 -2.61
N ALA A 34 -3.36 -3.74 -2.77
CA ALA A 34 -2.04 -3.45 -2.22
C ALA A 34 -1.21 -2.69 -3.24
N ILE A 35 -0.66 -1.56 -2.82
CA ILE A 35 0.20 -0.71 -3.63
C ILE A 35 1.61 -0.83 -3.11
N SER A 36 2.49 -1.36 -3.95
CA SER A 36 3.91 -1.55 -3.63
C SER A 36 4.75 -0.43 -4.21
N ALA A 37 5.77 -0.02 -3.47
CA ALA A 37 6.75 0.96 -3.90
C ALA A 37 8.19 0.47 -3.71
N ALA A 38 9.14 1.32 -4.09
CA ALA A 38 10.55 1.11 -3.76
C ALA A 38 10.76 0.92 -2.24
N LEU A 39 11.87 0.29 -1.86
CA LEU A 39 12.27 0.05 -0.45
C LEU A 39 11.28 -0.80 0.35
N ASN A 40 10.56 -1.73 -0.31
CA ASN A 40 9.60 -2.66 0.30
C ASN A 40 8.44 -1.97 1.03
N TYR A 41 8.08 -0.76 0.59
CA TYR A 41 6.90 -0.08 1.10
C TYR A 41 5.64 -0.66 0.50
N THR A 42 4.64 -0.95 1.34
CA THR A 42 3.29 -1.33 0.92
C THR A 42 2.24 -0.52 1.68
N ALA A 43 1.14 -0.21 1.00
CA ALA A 43 -0.07 0.32 1.61
C ALA A 43 -1.29 -0.38 1.03
N ASN A 44 -2.26 -0.73 1.88
CA ASN A 44 -3.55 -1.22 1.44
C ASN A 44 -4.53 -0.07 1.26
N LEU A 45 -5.35 -0.20 0.24
CA LEU A 45 -6.49 0.66 -0.04
C LEU A 45 -7.72 -0.19 -0.35
N PRO A 46 -8.89 0.11 0.24
CA PRO A 46 -10.14 -0.42 -0.25
C PRO A 46 -10.35 -0.07 -1.72
N ILE A 47 -10.94 -0.99 -2.49
CA ILE A 47 -11.25 -0.76 -3.91
C ILE A 47 -12.13 0.48 -4.07
N SER A 48 -13.07 0.70 -3.14
CA SER A 48 -13.92 1.88 -3.11
C SER A 48 -13.13 3.18 -3.05
N ASP A 49 -11.99 3.21 -2.33
CA ASP A 49 -11.11 4.38 -2.22
C ASP A 49 -10.17 4.51 -3.40
N PHE A 50 -9.66 3.39 -3.88
CA PHE A 50 -8.79 3.34 -5.05
C PHE A 50 -9.51 3.83 -6.32
N LEU A 51 -10.79 3.48 -6.49
CA LEU A 51 -11.61 3.84 -7.65
C LEU A 51 -12.30 5.20 -7.52
N ARG A 52 -12.06 5.97 -6.45
CA ARG A 52 -12.67 7.31 -6.32
C ARG A 52 -12.18 8.21 -7.46
N PRO A 53 -13.04 9.07 -8.04
CA PRO A 53 -12.61 10.02 -9.07
C PRO A 53 -11.50 10.97 -8.62
N THR A 54 -11.35 11.18 -7.31
CA THR A 54 -10.30 12.01 -6.70
C THR A 54 -8.98 11.28 -6.48
N THR A 55 -8.97 9.94 -6.57
CA THR A 55 -7.76 9.14 -6.41
C THR A 55 -7.06 9.06 -7.74
N ILE A 56 -5.81 9.53 -7.79
CA ILE A 56 -5.09 9.69 -9.05
C ILE A 56 -3.67 9.16 -8.98
N PHE A 57 -3.19 8.72 -10.13
CA PHE A 57 -1.77 8.53 -10.40
C PHE A 57 -1.20 9.83 -10.97
N ALA A 58 -0.31 10.45 -10.22
CA ALA A 58 0.36 11.68 -10.59
C ALA A 58 1.74 11.40 -11.19
N LEU A 59 2.03 12.07 -12.32
CA LEU A 59 3.35 12.14 -12.96
C LEU A 59 3.98 13.54 -12.84
N ARG A 60 3.17 14.55 -12.48
CA ARG A 60 3.55 15.96 -12.39
C ARG A 60 2.97 16.61 -11.14
N HIS A 61 3.62 17.66 -10.66
CA HIS A 61 3.18 18.55 -9.59
C HIS A 61 3.42 19.99 -10.03
N ASP A 62 2.40 20.85 -9.93
CA ASP A 62 2.44 22.25 -10.39
C ASP A 62 2.93 22.44 -11.83
N GLY A 63 2.55 21.51 -12.71
CA GLY A 63 2.97 21.55 -14.11
C GLY A 63 4.40 21.05 -14.36
N GLU A 64 5.18 20.69 -13.35
CA GLU A 64 6.52 20.12 -13.53
C GLU A 64 6.53 18.60 -13.29
N PRO A 65 7.43 17.83 -13.91
CA PRO A 65 7.63 16.43 -13.54
C PRO A 65 7.86 16.29 -12.03
N LEU A 66 7.39 15.19 -11.43
CA LEU A 66 7.66 14.94 -10.02
C LEU A 66 9.17 14.99 -9.75
N THR A 67 9.55 15.59 -8.63
CA THR A 67 10.91 15.43 -8.10
C THR A 67 11.06 14.06 -7.44
N ALA A 68 12.29 13.64 -7.16
CA ALA A 68 12.54 12.40 -6.41
C ALA A 68 11.79 12.39 -5.07
N GLU A 69 11.82 13.49 -4.32
CA GLU A 69 11.12 13.66 -3.04
C GLU A 69 9.59 13.63 -3.18
N HIS A 70 9.07 14.07 -4.32
CA HIS A 70 7.64 14.02 -4.62
C HIS A 70 7.17 12.69 -5.22
N GLY A 71 8.05 11.72 -5.40
CA GLY A 71 7.67 10.37 -5.82
C GLY A 71 7.96 10.01 -7.28
N TYR A 72 8.87 10.73 -7.96
CA TYR A 72 9.27 10.40 -9.33
C TYR A 72 9.63 8.92 -9.52
N PRO A 73 9.16 8.23 -10.57
CA PRO A 73 8.40 8.77 -11.71
C PRO A 73 6.89 8.78 -11.52
N LEU A 74 6.37 8.11 -10.49
CA LEU A 74 4.94 7.85 -10.32
C LEU A 74 4.55 7.84 -8.86
N ARG A 75 3.50 8.60 -8.53
CA ARG A 75 2.90 8.66 -7.19
C ARG A 75 1.41 8.38 -7.26
N LEU A 76 0.89 7.63 -6.29
CA LEU A 76 -0.52 7.57 -5.98
C LEU A 76 -0.90 8.70 -5.00
N VAL A 77 -2.01 9.38 -5.27
CA VAL A 77 -2.59 10.41 -4.41
C VAL A 77 -4.00 10.00 -4.04
N VAL A 78 -4.27 9.89 -2.73
CA VAL A 78 -5.57 9.49 -2.15
C VAL A 78 -6.03 10.59 -1.19
N PRO A 79 -6.79 11.59 -1.66
CA PRO A 79 -7.04 12.81 -0.88
C PRO A 79 -7.88 12.63 0.39
N ASN A 80 -8.68 11.55 0.48
CA ASN A 80 -9.58 11.32 1.61
C ASN A 80 -8.98 10.51 2.76
N LEU A 81 -7.74 10.05 2.62
CA LEU A 81 -7.03 9.29 3.66
C LEU A 81 -5.77 10.05 4.07
N TYR A 82 -5.20 9.69 5.22
CA TYR A 82 -3.92 10.23 5.64
C TYR A 82 -2.83 9.99 4.60
N ALA A 83 -1.87 10.92 4.54
CA ALA A 83 -0.85 10.98 3.50
C ALA A 83 0.02 9.72 3.39
N TYR A 84 0.12 8.88 4.43
CA TYR A 84 0.81 7.60 4.34
C TYR A 84 0.12 6.62 3.36
N LYS A 85 -1.19 6.75 3.10
CA LYS A 85 -1.88 5.99 2.05
C LYS A 85 -1.58 6.51 0.64
N SER A 86 -1.02 7.71 0.48
CA SER A 86 -0.60 8.28 -0.80
C SER A 86 0.83 7.86 -1.15
N VAL A 87 0.97 6.73 -1.83
CA VAL A 87 2.23 6.03 -2.07
C VAL A 87 3.11 6.73 -3.10
N LYS A 88 4.34 7.09 -2.70
CA LYS A 88 5.40 7.59 -3.60
C LYS A 88 6.15 6.42 -4.24
N TRP A 89 6.71 6.62 -5.44
CA TRP A 89 7.57 5.64 -6.13
C TRP A 89 6.87 4.31 -6.44
N VAL A 90 5.61 4.36 -6.88
CA VAL A 90 4.77 3.19 -7.13
C VAL A 90 5.43 2.24 -8.15
N ARG A 91 5.45 0.94 -7.84
CA ARG A 91 6.04 -0.12 -8.68
C ARG A 91 5.05 -1.23 -9.06
N GLY A 92 3.97 -1.40 -8.31
CA GLY A 92 2.99 -2.44 -8.60
C GLY A 92 1.71 -2.26 -7.81
N ILE A 93 0.64 -2.83 -8.35
CA ILE A 93 -0.69 -2.87 -7.77
C ILE A 93 -1.14 -4.32 -7.83
N GLU A 94 -1.55 -4.87 -6.70
CA GLU A 94 -2.02 -6.25 -6.59
C GLU A 94 -3.38 -6.26 -5.91
N LEU A 95 -4.30 -7.08 -6.43
CA LEU A 95 -5.60 -7.30 -5.83
C LEU A 95 -5.47 -8.34 -4.73
N LEU A 96 -5.91 -8.01 -3.52
CA LEU A 96 -5.84 -8.91 -2.37
C LEU A 96 -7.24 -9.34 -1.92
N ASP A 97 -7.32 -10.59 -1.45
CA ASP A 97 -8.51 -11.20 -0.82
C ASP A 97 -8.60 -10.92 0.69
N ARG A 98 -7.55 -10.32 1.27
CA ARG A 98 -7.48 -9.97 2.69
C ARG A 98 -6.55 -8.79 2.94
N GLU A 99 -6.76 -8.11 4.06
CA GLU A 99 -5.92 -7.00 4.48
C GLU A 99 -4.59 -7.50 5.07
N LEU A 100 -3.48 -6.96 4.56
CA LEU A 100 -2.12 -7.31 5.01
C LEU A 100 -1.40 -6.06 5.52
N PRO A 101 -1.09 -5.93 6.82
CA PRO A 101 -0.50 -4.71 7.35
C PRO A 101 0.78 -4.31 6.59
N GLY A 102 0.86 -3.03 6.22
CA GLY A 102 2.02 -2.43 5.58
C GLY A 102 2.98 -1.84 6.60
N LEU A 103 3.96 -1.08 6.10
CA LEU A 103 5.04 -0.52 6.93
C LEU A 103 4.51 0.37 8.07
N TRP A 104 3.52 1.21 7.82
CA TRP A 104 3.01 2.14 8.83
C TRP A 104 2.13 1.45 9.86
N GLU A 105 1.34 0.48 9.42
CA GLU A 105 0.49 -0.31 10.29
C GLU A 105 1.32 -1.14 11.29
N PHE A 106 2.46 -1.68 10.85
CA PHE A 106 3.44 -2.28 11.78
C PHE A 106 4.06 -1.29 12.78
N ASN A 107 4.08 0.00 12.45
CA ASN A 107 4.59 1.07 13.31
C ASN A 107 3.49 1.75 14.15
N GLY A 108 2.32 1.11 14.30
CA GLY A 108 1.23 1.59 15.16
C GLY A 108 0.31 2.65 14.53
N TYR A 109 0.32 2.76 13.19
CA TYR A 109 -0.64 3.59 12.48
C TYR A 109 -1.94 2.83 12.22
N HIS A 110 -3.03 3.58 12.12
CA HIS A 110 -4.34 2.99 11.85
C HIS A 110 -4.39 2.34 10.46
N ILE A 111 -5.10 1.23 10.36
CA ILE A 111 -5.14 0.42 9.13
C ILE A 111 -5.88 1.11 7.97
N TYR A 112 -6.98 1.82 8.23
CA TYR A 112 -7.71 2.62 7.23
C TYR A 112 -7.14 4.03 7.05
N GLY A 113 -7.14 4.85 8.10
CA GLY A 113 -6.47 6.16 8.09
C GLY A 113 -7.35 7.34 7.70
N ASP A 114 -8.59 7.40 8.20
CA ASP A 114 -9.51 8.53 7.98
C ASP A 114 -9.08 9.76 8.81
N PRO A 115 -8.69 10.89 8.17
CA PRO A 115 -8.32 12.10 8.89
C PRO A 115 -9.51 12.79 9.56
N PHE A 116 -10.74 12.62 9.04
CA PHE A 116 -11.94 13.25 9.60
C PHE A 116 -12.49 12.49 10.81
N LYS A 117 -12.05 11.25 11.01
CA LYS A 117 -12.34 10.44 12.21
C LYS A 117 -11.12 10.30 13.13
N GLU A 118 -10.08 11.09 12.91
CA GLU A 118 -8.84 11.10 13.70
C GLU A 118 -8.14 9.73 13.81
N GLN A 119 -8.28 8.91 12.77
CA GLN A 119 -7.72 7.56 12.71
C GLN A 119 -6.23 7.59 12.34
N ARG A 120 -5.40 8.22 13.16
CA ARG A 120 -3.96 8.28 12.91
C ARG A 120 -3.25 7.03 13.43
N SER A 121 -3.61 6.58 14.62
CA SER A 121 -2.92 5.50 15.34
C SER A 121 -3.84 4.29 15.51
N SER A 122 -3.24 3.09 15.58
CA SER A 122 -3.95 1.87 16.00
C SER A 122 -4.17 1.97 17.51
N SER A 123 -5.41 2.21 17.96
CA SER A 123 -5.80 2.11 19.37
C SER A 123 -6.08 0.67 19.75
#